data_AF-A0A7V9S0W1-F1
#
_entry.id   AF-A0A7V9S0W1-F1
#
_cell.length_a   1.000
_cell.length_b   1.000
_cell.length_c   1.000
_cell.angle_alpha   90.00
_cell.angle_beta   90.00
_cell.angle_gamma   90.00
#
_symmetry.space_group_name_H-M   'P 1'
#
loop_
_entity.id
_entity.type
_entity.pdbx_description
1 polymer ?
#
loop_
_entity_poly.entity_id
_entity_poly.type
_entity_poly.pdbx_seq_one_letter_code
_entity_poly.pdbx_strand_id
1 'polypeptide(L)' 'MWAQATLRLAPRRRGFHLVTGEIEAGVPGLERMRIGIAHLFLRHTSASLALNENASPEVLRDFGSFFDA' A
#
# COMPACT_ATOMS: atom_id res chain seq x y z
N MET A 1 14.71 -2.51 -17.77
CA MET A 1 14.02 -1.22 -18.01
C MET A 1 13.52 -0.72 -16.66
N TRP A 2 13.76 0.54 -16.29
CA TRP A 2 13.19 1.17 -15.09
C TRP A 2 11.87 1.85 -15.50
N ALA A 3 10.77 1.55 -14.82
CA ALA A 3 9.52 2.29 -14.92
C ALA A 3 9.23 3.05 -13.61
N GLN A 4 8.76 4.30 -13.71
CA GLN A 4 8.37 5.11 -12.56
C GLN A 4 7.03 5.78 -12.85
N ALA A 5 6.11 5.68 -11.89
CA ALA A 5 4.84 6.36 -11.93
C ALA A 5 4.58 7.07 -10.59
N THR A 6 3.82 8.16 -10.63
CA THR A 6 3.23 8.76 -9.44
C THR A 6 1.73 8.51 -9.48
N LEU A 7 1.21 7.91 -8.41
CA LEU A 7 -0.21 7.65 -8.24
C LEU A 7 -0.74 8.39 -7.00
N ARG A 8 -2.03 8.68 -7.00
CA ARG A 8 -2.73 9.34 -5.90
C ARG A 8 -3.77 8.39 -5.33
N LEU A 9 -3.56 7.97 -4.09
CA LEU A 9 -4.52 7.12 -3.38
C LEU A 9 -5.75 7.92 -2.97
N ALA A 10 -6.90 7.25 -2.89
CA ALA A 10 -8.12 7.82 -2.35
C ALA A 10 -7.92 8.28 -0.89
N PRO A 11 -8.47 9.45 -0.50
CA PRO A 11 -8.35 9.96 0.85
C PRO A 11 -9.09 9.04 1.83
N ARG A 12 -8.49 8.82 2.99
CA ARG A 12 -9.01 7.91 4.03
C ARG A 12 -8.90 8.57 5.39
N ARG A 13 -9.81 8.18 6.29
CA ARG A 13 -9.73 8.56 7.71
C ARG A 13 -8.56 7.81 8.38
N ARG A 14 -8.14 8.26 9.56
CA ARG A 14 -7.13 7.58 10.39
C ARG A 14 -7.49 6.10 10.57
N GLY A 15 -6.50 5.22 10.45
CA GLY A 15 -6.65 3.78 10.55
C GLY A 15 -5.84 3.04 9.49
N PHE A 16 -6.04 1.72 9.42
CA PHE A 16 -5.37 0.84 8.47
C PHE A 16 -6.28 0.55 7.28
N HIS A 17 -5.71 0.59 6.07
CA HIS A 17 -6.46 0.42 4.83
C HIS A 17 -5.68 -0.41 3.84
N LEU A 18 -6.37 -1.33 3.17
CA LEU A 18 -5.80 -2.03 2.04
C LEU A 18 -5.74 -1.09 0.83
N VAL A 19 -4.56 -1.02 0.24
CA VAL A 19 -4.26 -0.14 -0.92
C VAL A 19 -3.64 -0.90 -2.09
N THR A 20 -3.47 -2.23 -1.98
CA THR A 20 -2.84 -3.08 -2.99
C THR A 20 -3.46 -2.89 -4.37
N GLY A 21 -4.79 -2.96 -4.48
CA GLY A 21 -5.48 -2.81 -5.76
C GLY A 21 -5.32 -1.43 -6.40
N GLU A 22 -5.27 -0.35 -5.60
CA GLU A 22 -5.02 1.00 -6.13
C GLU A 22 -3.58 1.15 -6.64
N ILE A 23 -2.61 0.53 -5.96
CA ILE A 23 -1.21 0.53 -6.38
C ILE A 23 -1.07 -0.27 -7.68
N GLU A 24 -1.63 -1.48 -7.75
CA GLU A 24 -1.56 -2.34 -8.94
C GLU A 24 -2.20 -1.68 -10.17
N ALA A 25 -3.38 -1.07 -10.00
CA ALA A 25 -4.04 -0.34 -11.08
C ALA A 25 -3.29 0.94 -11.49
N GLY A 26 -2.48 1.51 -10.59
CA GLY A 26 -1.74 2.76 -10.78
C GLY A 26 -0.33 2.59 -11.37
N VAL A 27 0.16 1.37 -11.58
CA VAL A 27 1.51 1.10 -12.11
C VAL A 27 1.42 0.46 -13.49
N PRO A 28 1.53 1.25 -14.58
CA PRO A 28 1.41 0.73 -15.94
C PRO A 28 2.45 -0.33 -16.26
N GLY A 29 2.01 -1.49 -16.76
CA GLY A 29 2.91 -2.56 -17.20
C GLY A 29 3.45 -3.44 -16.09
N LEU A 30 2.96 -3.28 -14.85
CA LEU A 30 3.26 -4.20 -13.76
C LEU A 30 2.82 -5.62 -14.12
N GLU A 31 1.68 -5.78 -14.81
CA GLU A 31 1.15 -7.08 -15.23
C GLU A 31 2.04 -7.81 -16.24
N ARG A 32 2.95 -7.10 -16.91
CA ARG A 32 3.91 -7.66 -17.87
C ARG A 32 5.27 -7.96 -17.24
N MET A 33 5.50 -7.51 -16.00
CA MET A 33 6.76 -7.67 -15.31
C MET A 33 6.80 -9.01 -14.57
N ARG A 34 7.56 -9.97 -15.09
CA ARG A 34 7.67 -11.31 -14.48
C ARG A 34 8.60 -11.36 -13.26
N ILE A 35 9.67 -10.57 -13.28
CA ILE A 35 10.69 -10.50 -12.21
C ILE A 35 11.17 -9.06 -12.11
N GLY A 36 11.26 -8.53 -10.90
CA GLY A 36 11.73 -7.17 -10.65
C GLY A 36 11.69 -6.80 -9.17
N ILE A 37 12.03 -5.55 -8.88
CA ILE A 37 11.90 -4.95 -7.54
C ILE A 37 10.97 -3.75 -7.67
N ALA A 38 9.95 -3.70 -6.82
CA ALA A 38 9.07 -2.54 -6.70
C ALA A 38 9.51 -1.70 -5.50
N HIS A 39 9.84 -0.44 -5.73
CA HIS A 39 10.11 0.53 -4.66
C HIS A 39 8.91 1.46 -4.53
N LEU A 40 8.21 1.39 -3.39
CA LEU A 40 7.06 2.22 -3.07
C LEU A 40 7.48 3.34 -2.13
N PHE A 41 7.44 4.58 -2.63
CA PHE A 41 7.78 5.75 -1.84
C PHE A 41 6.53 6.59 -1.54
N LEU A 42 6.14 6.63 -0.27
CA LEU A 42 5.02 7.46 0.17
C LEU A 42 5.48 8.91 0.38
N ARG A 43 4.94 9.82 -0.43
CA ARG A 43 5.22 11.26 -0.36
C ARG A 43 4.34 11.97 0.68
N HIS A 44 4.26 11.42 1.89
CA HIS A 44 3.48 11.97 2.99
C HIS A 44 4.20 11.75 4.31
N THR A 45 4.10 12.70 5.25
CA THR A 45 4.75 12.61 6.57
C THR A 45 3.83 12.08 7.66
N SER A 46 2.50 12.15 7.47
CA SER A 46 1.52 11.71 8.48
C SER A 46 0.94 10.32 8.21
N ALA A 47 1.57 9.53 7.34
CA ALA A 47 1.12 8.19 6.97
C ALA A 47 2.32 7.31 6.65
N SER A 48 2.12 6.00 6.64
CA SER A 48 3.15 5.01 6.33
C SER A 48 2.56 3.87 5.51
N LEU A 49 3.42 3.17 4.77
CA LEU A 49 3.07 1.92 4.10
C LEU A 49 3.60 0.77 4.92
N ALA A 50 2.80 -0.27 5.08
CA ALA A 50 3.20 -1.52 5.70
C ALA A 50 2.88 -2.67 4.75
N LEU A 51 3.77 -3.65 4.68
CA LEU A 51 3.51 -4.95 4.07
C LEU A 51 3.21 -5.92 5.21
N ASN A 52 2.02 -6.50 5.19
CA ASN A 52 1.57 -7.43 6.23
C ASN A 52 0.61 -8.47 5.63
N GLU A 53 0.24 -9.44 6.46
CA GLU A 53 -0.75 -10.44 6.11
C GLU A 53 -2.14 -9.81 5.96
N ASN A 54 -2.89 -10.26 4.95
CA ASN A 54 -4.27 -9.87 4.73
C ASN A 54 -5.18 -11.11 4.71
N ALA A 55 -5.06 -11.95 5.74
CA ALA A 55 -5.80 -13.21 5.86
C ALA A 55 -7.22 -13.03 6.45
N SER A 56 -7.45 -11.96 7.21
CA SER A 56 -8.73 -11.67 7.86
C SER A 56 -8.84 -10.17 8.20
N PRO A 57 -10.05 -9.58 8.22
CA PRO A 57 -10.30 -8.23 8.76
C PRO A 57 -9.84 -8.02 10.21
N GLU A 58 -9.65 -9.10 10.97
CA GLU A 58 -9.10 -9.06 12.34
C GLU A 58 -7.67 -8.55 12.38
N VAL A 59 -6.85 -8.87 11.38
CA VAL A 59 -5.44 -8.41 11.32
C VAL A 59 -5.38 -6.89 11.31
N LEU A 60 -6.27 -6.20 10.58
CA LEU A 60 -6.33 -4.74 10.55
C LEU A 60 -6.79 -4.14 11.89
N ARG A 61 -7.69 -4.83 12.60
CA ARG A 61 -8.17 -4.41 13.92
C ARG A 61 -7.08 -4.55 14.97
N ASP A 62 -6.38 -5.68 14.99
CA ASP A 62 -5.27 -5.94 15.91
C ASP A 62 -4.11 -4.96 15.69
N PHE A 63 -3.79 -4.67 14.42
CA PHE A 63 -2.84 -3.61 14.07
C PHE A 63 -3.30 -2.24 14.58
N GLY A 64 -4.57 -1.91 14.39
CA GLY A 64 -5.22 -0.73 14.98
C GLY A 64 -4.94 -0.64 16.48
N SER A 65 -5.31 -1.67 17.22
CA SER A 65 -5.16 -1.75 18.67
C SER A 65 -3.71 -1.65 19.14
N PHE A 66 -2.73 -2.21 18.42
CA PHE A 66 -1.31 -2.09 18.79
C PHE A 66 -0.77 -0.66 18.66
N PHE A 67 -1.19 0.07 17.62
CA PHE A 67 -0.71 1.43 17.36
C PHE A 67 -1.51 2.52 18.10
N ASP A 68 -2.72 2.20 18.55
CA ASP A 68 -3.59 3.11 19.30
C ASP A 68 -3.53 2.90 20.83
N ALA A 69 -2.71 1.96 21.31
CA ALA A 69 -2.49 1.69 22.73
C ALA A 69 -1.73 2.82 23.46
#